data_AF-A0A7Y0DYT8-F1
#
_entry.id   AF-A0A7Y0DYT8-F1
#
_cell.length_a   1.000
_cell.length_b   1.000
_cell.length_c   1.000
_cell.angle_alpha   90.00
_cell.angle_beta   90.00
_cell.angle_gamma   90.00
#
_symmetry.space_group_name_H-M   'P 1'
#
loop_
_entity.id
_entity.type
_entity.pdbx_description
1 polymer ?
#
loop_
_entity_poly.entity_id
_entity_poly.type
_entity_poly.pdbx_seq_one_letter_code
_entity_poly.pdbx_strand_id
1 'polypeptide(L)'
;MVKKAEMPIGRSADRRETVAAFRSRLESAMDRVGINQSGLARAIGIDRSTLSQLLSRSNDRLPRADTVASMATALQVSTDWLLGLAEEPGRGAAILRETVEIAMTGSAETDDSLIEHWHAESVGYKVRYVPSSIPDLVKTDAVLAYEYATYEAKSEAEAKTSIENRLAQSRVPEAEMEICCSWQMMESFAKGNGVWCELPVKARLDQLDYMAALLSELYPRVRLYLFDGRRMFSVPYTVFGPKRAAVFLGQMYFVFNTREHIRTLSDHFDGLIRAAKVQAHEMPGYILSLRKSVGIN
;
A
#
# COMPACT_ATOMS: atom_id res chain seq x y z
N MET A 1 -53.43 30.87 -12.04
CA MET A 1 -53.89 29.65 -11.36
C MET A 1 -52.69 28.78 -11.06
N VAL A 2 -52.23 28.80 -9.81
CA VAL A 2 -51.12 27.98 -9.31
C VAL A 2 -51.63 26.54 -9.16
N LYS A 3 -51.07 25.60 -9.93
CA LYS A 3 -51.35 24.17 -9.73
C LYS A 3 -50.67 23.72 -8.43
N LYS A 4 -51.52 23.32 -7.49
CA LYS A 4 -51.22 22.68 -6.21
C LYS A 4 -50.38 21.41 -6.50
N ALA A 5 -49.16 21.34 -5.98
CA ALA A 5 -48.38 20.12 -5.97
C ALA A 5 -49.00 19.15 -4.97
N GLU A 6 -49.41 17.97 -5.44
CA GLU A 6 -49.68 16.81 -4.60
C GLU A 6 -48.37 16.35 -3.95
N MET A 7 -48.34 16.28 -2.63
CA MET A 7 -47.26 15.64 -1.87
C MET A 7 -47.49 14.12 -1.85
N PRO A 8 -46.53 13.27 -2.27
CA PRO A 8 -46.71 11.84 -2.19
C PRO A 8 -46.56 11.33 -0.75
N ILE A 9 -47.45 10.41 -0.40
CA ILE A 9 -47.62 9.75 0.91
C ILE A 9 -46.54 8.64 1.07
N GLY A 10 -45.25 9.01 1.07
CA GLY A 10 -44.14 8.04 0.99
C GLY A 10 -43.52 7.54 2.32
N ARG A 11 -43.82 8.16 3.46
CA ARG A 11 -42.97 8.00 4.66
C ARG A 11 -43.24 6.76 5.54
N SER A 12 -44.37 6.06 5.34
CA SER A 12 -44.78 4.94 6.24
C SER A 12 -44.44 3.54 5.70
N ALA A 13 -44.40 3.36 4.37
CA ALA A 13 -44.03 2.10 3.74
C ALA A 13 -42.51 1.85 3.88
N ASP A 14 -41.72 2.86 3.56
CA ASP A 14 -40.25 2.89 3.67
C ASP A 14 -39.77 2.51 5.09
N ARG A 15 -40.41 3.06 6.13
CA ARG A 15 -40.07 2.77 7.52
C ARG A 15 -40.38 1.33 7.96
N ARG A 16 -41.47 0.74 7.47
CA ARG A 16 -41.83 -0.66 7.80
C ARG A 16 -40.87 -1.64 7.12
N GLU A 17 -40.48 -1.35 5.88
CA GLU A 17 -39.47 -2.10 5.15
C GLU A 17 -38.10 -2.00 5.84
N THR A 18 -37.71 -0.81 6.29
CA THR A 18 -36.47 -0.58 7.06
C THR A 18 -36.43 -1.41 8.34
N VAL A 19 -37.54 -1.47 9.11
CA VAL A 19 -37.63 -2.25 10.36
C VAL A 19 -37.56 -3.76 10.08
N ALA A 20 -38.20 -4.23 9.01
CA ALA A 20 -38.16 -5.64 8.61
C ALA A 20 -36.76 -6.06 8.12
N ALA A 21 -36.11 -5.22 7.32
CA ALA A 21 -34.73 -5.41 6.85
C ALA A 21 -33.76 -5.44 8.04
N PHE A 22 -33.90 -4.50 8.98
CA PHE A 22 -33.10 -4.45 10.19
C PHE A 22 -33.18 -5.73 11.01
N ARG A 23 -34.40 -6.25 11.23
CA ARG A 23 -34.59 -7.50 11.98
C ARG A 23 -33.91 -8.68 11.28
N SER A 24 -34.19 -8.86 9.99
CA SER A 24 -33.65 -9.98 9.20
C SER A 24 -32.12 -9.95 9.15
N ARG A 25 -31.53 -8.77 8.94
CA ARG A 25 -30.08 -8.58 8.88
C ARG A 25 -29.41 -8.72 10.24
N LEU A 26 -30.07 -8.28 11.32
CA LEU A 26 -29.59 -8.49 12.68
C LEU A 26 -29.53 -9.99 13.04
N GLU A 27 -30.57 -10.76 12.72
CA GLU A 27 -30.60 -12.22 12.93
C GLU A 27 -29.51 -12.91 12.12
N SER A 28 -29.40 -12.59 10.82
CA SER A 28 -28.36 -13.13 9.94
C SER A 28 -26.94 -12.84 10.43
N ALA A 29 -26.69 -11.62 10.92
CA ALA A 29 -25.38 -11.24 11.45
C ALA A 29 -25.05 -11.94 12.79
N MET A 30 -26.04 -12.14 13.65
CA MET A 30 -25.89 -12.90 14.89
C MET A 30 -25.54 -14.37 14.62
N ASP A 31 -26.22 -14.99 13.67
CA ASP A 31 -25.96 -16.38 13.25
C ASP A 31 -24.55 -16.53 12.67
N ARG A 32 -24.12 -15.59 11.83
CA ARG A 32 -22.77 -15.60 11.23
C ARG A 32 -21.65 -15.51 12.27
N VAL A 33 -21.84 -14.70 13.31
CA VAL A 33 -20.86 -14.52 14.40
C VAL A 33 -21.00 -15.63 15.47
N GLY A 34 -22.06 -16.43 15.43
CA GLY A 34 -22.35 -17.47 16.42
C GLY A 34 -22.75 -16.92 17.80
N ILE A 35 -23.26 -15.67 17.85
CA ILE A 35 -23.63 -15.01 19.12
C ILE A 35 -25.15 -15.11 19.34
N ASN A 36 -25.54 -15.62 20.51
CA ASN A 36 -26.95 -15.66 20.88
C ASN A 36 -27.44 -14.31 21.43
N GLN A 37 -28.76 -14.13 21.54
CA GLN A 37 -29.38 -12.88 22.03
C GLN A 37 -28.85 -12.44 23.41
N SER A 38 -28.63 -13.38 24.32
CA SER A 38 -28.12 -13.04 25.66
C SER A 38 -26.66 -12.55 25.60
N GLY A 39 -25.86 -13.14 24.71
CA GLY A 39 -24.49 -12.72 24.43
C GLY A 39 -24.43 -11.33 23.82
N LEU A 40 -25.27 -11.06 22.81
CA LEU A 40 -25.30 -9.75 22.16
C LEU A 40 -25.78 -8.66 23.12
N ALA A 41 -26.85 -8.91 23.88
CA ALA A 41 -27.38 -7.97 24.87
C ALA A 41 -26.30 -7.57 25.90
N ARG A 42 -25.52 -8.55 26.39
CA ARG A 42 -24.38 -8.30 27.27
C ARG A 42 -23.27 -7.51 26.60
N ALA A 43 -22.95 -7.81 25.34
CA ALA A 43 -21.88 -7.15 24.60
C ALA A 43 -22.15 -5.66 24.33
N ILE A 44 -23.42 -5.29 24.16
CA ILE A 44 -23.84 -3.90 23.89
C ILE A 44 -24.45 -3.18 25.09
N GLY A 45 -24.47 -3.82 26.27
CA GLY A 45 -24.92 -3.22 27.52
C GLY A 45 -26.43 -2.94 27.60
N ILE A 46 -27.27 -3.76 26.97
CA ILE A 46 -28.74 -3.65 27.06
C ILE A 46 -29.38 -4.89 27.69
N ASP A 47 -30.63 -4.75 28.18
CA ASP A 47 -31.38 -5.87 28.70
C ASP A 47 -31.76 -6.89 27.62
N ARG A 48 -31.75 -8.18 27.96
CA ARG A 48 -32.16 -9.27 27.06
C ARG A 48 -33.60 -9.10 26.56
N SER A 49 -34.49 -8.60 27.42
CA SER A 49 -35.89 -8.32 27.05
C SER A 49 -35.98 -7.25 25.96
N THR A 50 -35.13 -6.22 26.02
CA THR A 50 -35.04 -5.16 25.01
C THR A 50 -34.60 -5.73 23.67
N LEU A 51 -33.56 -6.57 23.65
CA LEU A 51 -33.14 -7.22 22.40
C LEU A 51 -34.21 -8.17 21.84
N SER A 52 -34.88 -8.92 22.72
CA SER A 52 -35.98 -9.81 22.32
C SER A 52 -37.17 -9.04 21.73
N GLN A 53 -37.46 -7.84 22.24
CA GLN A 53 -38.50 -6.97 21.69
C GLN A 53 -38.10 -6.44 20.30
N LEU A 54 -36.83 -6.06 20.12
CA LEU A 54 -36.32 -5.60 18.82
C LEU A 54 -36.44 -6.67 17.73
N LEU A 55 -36.19 -7.93 18.09
CA LEU A 55 -36.32 -9.10 17.20
C LEU A 55 -37.76 -9.59 17.02
N SER A 56 -38.71 -9.10 17.82
CA SER A 56 -40.11 -9.54 17.69
C SER A 56 -40.76 -9.03 16.41
N ARG A 57 -41.55 -9.89 15.74
CA ARG A 57 -42.27 -9.54 14.49
C ARG A 57 -43.28 -8.41 14.67
N SER A 58 -43.79 -8.24 15.90
CA SER A 58 -44.75 -7.21 16.30
C SER A 58 -44.13 -5.82 16.53
N ASN A 59 -42.80 -5.72 16.59
CA ASN A 59 -42.14 -4.43 16.79
C ASN A 59 -42.08 -3.62 15.48
N ASP A 60 -42.51 -2.37 15.54
CA ASP A 60 -42.53 -1.40 14.45
C ASP A 60 -41.52 -0.24 14.66
N ARG A 61 -40.68 -0.32 15.69
CA ARG A 61 -39.70 0.71 16.05
C ARG A 61 -38.26 0.23 15.83
N LEU A 62 -37.49 1.10 15.18
CA LEU A 62 -36.03 1.01 15.16
C LEU A 62 -35.46 1.42 16.53
N PRO A 63 -34.36 0.79 16.98
CA PRO A 63 -33.63 1.24 18.14
C PRO A 63 -32.97 2.61 17.89
N ARG A 64 -32.48 3.23 18.96
CA ARG A 64 -31.72 4.48 18.87
C ARG A 64 -30.40 4.27 18.10
N ALA A 65 -29.90 5.33 17.48
CA ALA A 65 -28.72 5.26 16.60
C ALA A 65 -27.46 4.74 17.31
N ASP A 66 -27.27 5.09 18.59
CA ASP A 66 -26.22 4.58 19.46
C ASP A 66 -26.29 3.05 19.66
N THR A 67 -27.50 2.53 19.81
CA THR A 67 -27.77 1.10 19.99
C THR A 67 -27.53 0.35 18.68
N VAL A 68 -27.97 0.89 17.54
CA VAL A 68 -27.69 0.32 16.21
C VAL A 68 -26.18 0.29 15.94
N ALA A 69 -25.45 1.38 16.23
CA ALA A 69 -24.00 1.44 16.06
C ALA A 69 -23.26 0.45 16.97
N SER A 70 -23.75 0.25 18.20
CA SER A 70 -23.20 -0.74 19.13
C SER A 70 -23.42 -2.18 18.64
N MET A 71 -24.61 -2.49 18.10
CA MET A 71 -24.90 -3.77 17.46
C MET A 71 -24.03 -4.01 16.22
N ALA A 72 -23.90 -3.01 15.35
CA ALA A 72 -23.05 -3.05 14.17
C ALA A 72 -21.61 -3.39 14.54
N THR A 73 -21.12 -2.77 15.62
CA THR A 73 -19.78 -2.99 16.15
C THR A 73 -19.58 -4.39 16.70
N ALA A 74 -20.49 -4.86 17.54
CA ALA A 74 -20.42 -6.20 18.12
C ALA A 74 -20.50 -7.31 17.06
N LEU A 75 -21.22 -7.05 15.96
CA LEU A 75 -21.46 -8.02 14.88
C LEU A 75 -20.53 -7.86 13.68
N GLN A 76 -19.56 -6.93 13.73
CA GLN A 76 -18.59 -6.68 12.65
C GLN A 76 -19.27 -6.33 11.30
N VAL A 77 -20.36 -5.56 11.35
CA VAL A 77 -21.12 -5.09 10.17
C VAL A 77 -21.21 -3.56 10.14
N SER A 78 -21.69 -2.97 9.04
CA SER A 78 -21.97 -1.52 8.96
C SER A 78 -23.38 -1.19 9.48
N THR A 79 -23.55 0.03 10.02
CA THR A 79 -24.87 0.56 10.42
C THR A 79 -25.80 0.66 9.21
N ASP A 80 -25.28 1.10 8.07
CA ASP A 80 -26.06 1.26 6.83
C ASP A 80 -26.57 -0.07 6.32
N TRP A 81 -25.76 -1.13 6.39
CA TRP A 81 -26.24 -2.47 6.07
C TRP A 81 -27.27 -2.94 7.08
N LEU A 82 -27.05 -2.77 8.39
CA LEU A 82 -28.08 -3.14 9.36
C LEU A 82 -29.40 -2.40 9.12
N LEU A 83 -29.37 -1.17 8.62
CA LEU A 83 -30.57 -0.38 8.34
C LEU A 83 -31.18 -0.62 6.95
N GLY A 84 -30.65 -1.52 6.13
CA GLY A 84 -31.20 -1.74 4.79
C GLY A 84 -30.68 -0.78 3.71
N LEU A 85 -29.75 0.11 4.04
CA LEU A 85 -29.25 1.20 3.17
C LEU A 85 -28.07 0.78 2.28
N ALA A 86 -27.42 -0.34 2.59
CA ALA A 86 -26.33 -0.92 1.81
C ALA A 86 -26.56 -2.42 1.58
N GLU A 87 -26.11 -2.99 0.44
CA GLU A 87 -26.31 -4.42 0.14
C GLU A 87 -25.28 -5.34 0.83
N GLU A 88 -24.05 -4.84 1.03
CA GLU A 88 -22.94 -5.64 1.57
C GLU A 88 -22.84 -5.57 3.11
N PRO A 89 -22.77 -6.72 3.81
CA PRO A 89 -22.75 -6.77 5.28
C PRO A 89 -21.47 -6.23 5.91
N GLY A 90 -20.37 -6.19 5.16
CA GLY A 90 -19.09 -5.83 5.72
C GLY A 90 -19.05 -4.39 6.22
N ARG A 91 -18.32 -4.16 7.31
CA ARG A 91 -17.57 -2.91 7.48
C ARG A 91 -16.62 -2.63 6.31
N GLY A 92 -16.32 -3.67 5.53
CA GLY A 92 -15.37 -3.69 4.43
C GLY A 92 -15.60 -2.67 3.33
N ALA A 93 -16.81 -2.36 2.86
CA ALA A 93 -16.95 -1.45 1.72
C ALA A 93 -16.65 0.03 2.06
N ALA A 94 -16.97 0.45 3.29
CA ALA A 94 -16.69 1.82 3.77
C ALA A 94 -15.27 1.94 4.35
N ILE A 95 -14.83 0.94 5.13
CA ILE A 95 -13.47 0.92 5.68
C ILE A 95 -12.43 0.67 4.56
N LEU A 96 -12.66 -0.21 3.58
CA LEU A 96 -11.72 -0.38 2.46
C LEU A 96 -11.64 0.86 1.58
N ARG A 97 -12.75 1.58 1.37
CA ARG A 97 -12.74 2.87 0.64
C ARG A 97 -11.96 3.97 1.36
N GLU A 98 -11.81 3.89 2.69
CA GLU A 98 -10.98 4.83 3.48
C GLU A 98 -9.55 4.34 3.74
N THR A 99 -9.20 3.09 3.39
CA THR A 99 -7.96 2.47 3.87
C THR A 99 -6.93 2.19 2.77
N VAL A 100 -7.37 1.88 1.55
CA VAL A 100 -6.48 1.52 0.44
C VAL A 100 -6.93 2.18 -0.86
N GLU A 101 -6.10 3.06 -1.40
CA GLU A 101 -6.28 3.63 -2.73
C GLU A 101 -5.50 2.78 -3.76
N ILE A 102 -6.11 2.54 -4.92
CA ILE A 102 -5.44 1.89 -6.04
C ILE A 102 -5.01 2.99 -7.00
N ALA A 103 -3.71 3.19 -7.16
CA ALA A 103 -3.16 4.07 -8.17
C ALA A 103 -2.63 3.24 -9.33
N MET A 104 -3.15 3.45 -10.55
CA MET A 104 -2.69 2.73 -11.75
C MET A 104 -1.44 3.39 -12.32
N THR A 105 -0.47 2.60 -12.78
CA THR A 105 0.66 3.07 -13.60
C THR A 105 0.28 2.85 -15.07
N GLY A 106 -0.02 3.90 -15.83
CA GLY A 106 -0.68 3.66 -17.14
C GLY A 106 -0.80 4.79 -18.16
N SER A 107 -0.22 5.96 -17.95
CA SER A 107 -0.08 6.96 -19.00
C SER A 107 1.17 7.80 -18.75
N ALA A 108 2.02 7.93 -19.78
CA ALA A 108 3.29 8.65 -19.75
C ALA A 108 3.19 10.11 -19.24
N GLU A 109 1.97 10.66 -19.14
CA GLU A 109 1.71 12.02 -18.65
C GLU A 109 1.26 12.07 -17.17
N THR A 110 0.97 10.93 -16.53
CA THR A 110 0.33 10.90 -15.18
C THR A 110 1.17 10.18 -14.14
N ASP A 111 1.98 9.19 -14.54
CA ASP A 111 2.70 8.31 -13.60
C ASP A 111 3.87 9.01 -12.88
N ASP A 112 4.72 9.73 -13.63
CA ASP A 112 5.86 10.47 -13.07
C ASP A 112 5.43 11.54 -12.07
N SER A 113 4.26 12.17 -12.31
CA SER A 113 3.71 13.19 -11.42
C SER A 113 3.30 12.65 -10.04
N LEU A 114 2.92 11.37 -9.96
CA LEU A 114 2.37 10.80 -8.73
C LEU A 114 3.47 10.49 -7.71
N ILE A 115 4.53 9.80 -8.16
CA ILE A 115 5.67 9.47 -7.30
C ILE A 115 6.41 10.75 -6.91
N GLU A 116 6.62 11.67 -7.85
CA GLU A 116 7.17 13.00 -7.58
C GLU A 116 6.34 13.76 -6.54
N HIS A 117 5.02 13.77 -6.70
CA HIS A 117 4.12 14.39 -5.73
C HIS A 117 4.27 13.77 -4.34
N TRP A 118 4.35 12.43 -4.25
CA TRP A 118 4.53 11.75 -2.96
C TRP A 118 5.88 12.06 -2.31
N HIS A 119 6.95 12.17 -3.11
CA HIS A 119 8.26 12.60 -2.64
C HIS A 119 8.23 14.06 -2.17
N ALA A 120 7.64 14.97 -2.94
CA ALA A 120 7.50 16.39 -2.60
C ALA A 120 6.68 16.58 -1.32
N GLU A 121 5.59 15.83 -1.14
CA GLU A 121 4.80 15.86 0.09
C GLU A 121 5.57 15.30 1.29
N SER A 122 6.61 14.51 1.08
CA SER A 122 7.40 13.86 2.12
C SER A 122 8.67 14.64 2.48
N VAL A 123 8.89 15.81 1.89
CA VAL A 123 10.01 16.69 2.23
C VAL A 123 10.01 16.95 3.75
N GLY A 124 11.19 16.79 4.36
CA GLY A 124 11.37 16.88 5.82
C GLY A 124 11.09 15.58 6.59
N TYR A 125 10.58 14.54 5.92
CA TYR A 125 10.46 13.19 6.49
C TYR A 125 11.42 12.21 5.83
N LYS A 126 11.75 11.14 6.57
CA LYS A 126 12.55 10.03 6.04
C LYS A 126 11.70 9.16 5.12
N VAL A 127 12.23 8.81 3.96
CA VAL A 127 11.63 7.85 3.03
C VAL A 127 12.31 6.49 3.21
N ARG A 128 11.51 5.43 3.39
CA ARG A 128 11.98 4.04 3.43
C ARG A 128 11.55 3.32 2.17
N TYR A 129 12.47 2.69 1.47
CA TYR A 129 12.22 2.14 0.14
C TYR A 129 12.75 0.71 -0.02
N VAL A 130 11.89 -0.18 -0.50
CA VAL A 130 12.26 -1.52 -0.97
C VAL A 130 12.00 -1.58 -2.47
N PRO A 131 13.03 -1.60 -3.33
CA PRO A 131 12.87 -1.66 -4.76
C PRO A 131 12.59 -3.08 -5.26
N SER A 132 12.04 -3.19 -6.47
CA SER A 132 11.92 -4.44 -7.24
C SER A 132 13.21 -4.83 -7.97
N SER A 133 14.09 -3.85 -8.21
CA SER A 133 15.38 -3.97 -8.90
C SER A 133 16.44 -3.14 -8.16
N ILE A 134 17.59 -2.86 -8.78
CA ILE A 134 18.52 -1.86 -8.26
C ILE A 134 17.78 -0.52 -8.08
N PRO A 135 18.02 0.26 -7.01
CA PRO A 135 17.34 1.55 -6.84
C PRO A 135 17.70 2.52 -7.96
N ASP A 136 16.70 3.16 -8.57
CA ASP A 136 16.89 4.11 -9.68
C ASP A 136 17.85 5.25 -9.33
N LEU A 137 17.84 5.71 -8.07
CA LEU A 137 18.77 6.71 -7.54
C LEU A 137 20.24 6.38 -7.81
N VAL A 138 20.60 5.09 -7.80
CA VAL A 138 21.97 4.65 -7.95
C VAL A 138 22.25 4.01 -9.30
N LYS A 139 21.32 4.03 -10.25
CA LYS A 139 21.54 3.49 -11.60
C LYS A 139 22.24 4.50 -12.50
N THR A 140 23.11 3.97 -13.36
CA THR A 140 23.67 4.66 -14.52
C THR A 140 22.65 4.70 -15.64
N ASP A 141 22.79 5.68 -16.53
CA ASP A 141 21.94 5.81 -17.74
C ASP A 141 21.90 4.52 -18.56
N ALA A 142 23.03 3.79 -18.64
CA ALA A 142 23.10 2.52 -19.36
C ALA A 142 22.20 1.43 -18.75
N VAL A 143 22.15 1.33 -17.43
CA VAL A 143 21.30 0.33 -16.74
C VAL A 143 19.85 0.76 -16.74
N LEU A 144 19.57 2.06 -16.59
CA LEU A 144 18.22 2.61 -16.75
C LEU A 144 17.67 2.31 -18.15
N ALA A 145 18.44 2.63 -19.19
CA ALA A 145 18.04 2.35 -20.56
C ALA A 145 17.78 0.87 -20.78
N TYR A 146 18.64 -0.01 -20.24
CA TYR A 146 18.46 -1.46 -20.37
C TYR A 146 17.18 -1.97 -19.68
N GLU A 147 16.91 -1.57 -18.43
CA GLU A 147 15.74 -2.06 -17.69
C GLU A 147 14.40 -1.48 -18.21
N TYR A 148 14.41 -0.23 -18.67
CA TYR A 148 13.18 0.48 -19.06
C TYR A 148 12.88 0.44 -20.56
N ALA A 149 13.85 0.17 -21.43
CA ALA A 149 13.59 -0.03 -22.86
C ALA A 149 12.60 -1.17 -23.14
N THR A 150 12.52 -2.16 -22.23
CA THR A 150 11.68 -3.36 -22.41
C THR A 150 10.30 -3.24 -21.74
N TYR A 151 10.12 -2.36 -20.74
CA TYR A 151 8.94 -2.38 -19.87
C TYR A 151 7.77 -1.52 -20.37
N GLU A 152 8.04 -0.42 -21.09
CA GLU A 152 7.02 0.59 -21.42
C GLU A 152 6.97 1.06 -22.89
N ALA A 153 7.98 0.74 -23.71
CA ALA A 153 8.07 1.34 -25.03
C ALA A 153 7.07 0.72 -26.01
N LYS A 154 5.97 1.42 -26.30
CA LYS A 154 5.25 1.22 -27.58
C LYS A 154 5.99 1.95 -28.72
N SER A 155 6.87 2.90 -28.39
CA SER A 155 7.72 3.68 -29.30
C SER A 155 9.07 4.07 -28.66
N GLU A 156 10.13 4.23 -29.47
CA GLU A 156 11.46 4.70 -29.03
C GLU A 156 11.43 6.08 -28.35
N ALA A 157 10.51 6.96 -28.77
CA ALA A 157 10.35 8.28 -28.18
C ALA A 157 9.81 8.21 -26.74
N GLU A 158 8.87 7.30 -26.46
CA GLU A 158 8.31 7.09 -25.12
C GLU A 158 9.34 6.47 -24.19
N ALA A 159 10.16 5.53 -24.70
CA ALA A 159 11.27 4.95 -23.96
C ALA A 159 12.26 6.03 -23.50
N LYS A 160 12.60 6.95 -24.41
CA LYS A 160 13.52 8.05 -24.12
C LYS A 160 12.94 9.02 -23.09
N THR A 161 11.67 9.41 -23.20
CA THR A 161 11.02 10.29 -22.24
C THR A 161 10.88 9.64 -20.85
N SER A 162 10.52 8.36 -20.76
CA SER A 162 10.46 7.61 -19.48
C SER A 162 11.83 7.56 -18.79
N ILE A 163 12.91 7.34 -19.56
CA ILE A 163 14.29 7.40 -19.05
C ILE A 163 14.64 8.81 -18.56
N GLU A 164 14.33 9.85 -19.34
CA GLU A 164 14.63 11.25 -18.99
C GLU A 164 13.88 11.71 -17.73
N ASN A 165 12.62 11.31 -17.55
CA ASN A 165 11.82 11.64 -16.38
C ASN A 165 12.32 10.93 -15.12
N ARG A 166 12.64 9.63 -15.20
CA ARG A 166 13.24 8.88 -14.08
C ARG A 166 14.63 9.42 -13.69
N LEU A 167 15.39 9.90 -14.67
CA LEU A 167 16.67 10.60 -14.43
C LEU A 167 16.47 11.96 -13.76
N ALA A 168 15.38 12.68 -14.04
CA ALA A 168 15.06 13.91 -13.33
C ALA A 168 14.68 13.62 -11.87
N GLN A 169 13.96 12.53 -11.60
CA GLN A 169 13.56 12.10 -10.26
C GLN A 169 14.73 11.59 -9.40
N SER A 170 15.75 10.97 -10.01
CA SER A 170 16.93 10.47 -9.29
C SER A 170 17.90 11.58 -8.87
N ARG A 171 17.73 12.80 -9.40
CA ARG A 171 18.66 13.91 -9.18
C ARG A 171 18.31 14.66 -7.89
N VAL A 172 18.91 14.15 -6.81
CA VAL A 172 19.05 14.73 -5.47
C VAL A 172 17.85 14.51 -4.54
N PRO A 173 17.99 13.59 -3.55
CA PRO A 173 17.03 13.47 -2.46
C PRO A 173 17.06 14.73 -1.59
N GLU A 174 15.96 15.48 -1.57
CA GLU A 174 15.71 16.47 -0.51
C GLU A 174 15.47 15.76 0.85
N ALA A 175 15.07 14.49 0.82
CA ALA A 175 14.76 13.65 1.98
C ALA A 175 15.94 12.74 2.42
N GLU A 176 16.00 12.42 3.71
CA GLU A 176 16.77 11.26 4.19
C GLU A 176 16.14 9.97 3.66
N MET A 177 16.96 9.06 3.12
CA MET A 177 16.49 7.82 2.52
C MET A 177 17.15 6.59 3.13
N GLU A 178 16.33 5.61 3.48
CA GLU A 178 16.78 4.26 3.80
C GLU A 178 16.25 3.30 2.75
N ILE A 179 17.11 2.46 2.22
CA ILE A 179 16.80 1.55 1.13
C ILE A 179 17.20 0.14 1.57
N CYS A 180 16.30 -0.84 1.41
CA CYS A 180 16.60 -2.24 1.65
C CYS A 180 16.39 -3.05 0.38
N CYS A 181 17.40 -3.77 -0.10
CA CYS A 181 17.24 -4.74 -1.19
C CYS A 181 17.82 -6.09 -0.80
N SER A 182 17.48 -7.14 -1.57
CA SER A 182 18.01 -8.46 -1.27
C SER A 182 19.49 -8.54 -1.65
N TRP A 183 20.28 -9.19 -0.81
CA TRP A 183 21.70 -9.43 -1.05
C TRP A 183 21.95 -10.20 -2.35
N GLN A 184 21.07 -11.16 -2.65
CA GLN A 184 21.08 -11.97 -3.86
C GLN A 184 20.86 -11.13 -5.13
N MET A 185 20.09 -10.04 -5.06
CA MET A 185 19.89 -9.13 -6.19
C MET A 185 21.22 -8.51 -6.62
N MET A 186 22.02 -8.04 -5.67
CA MET A 186 23.33 -7.45 -5.95
C MET A 186 24.33 -8.48 -6.51
N GLU A 187 24.33 -9.70 -5.98
CA GLU A 187 25.14 -10.79 -6.53
C GLU A 187 24.71 -11.16 -7.95
N SER A 188 23.40 -11.23 -8.19
CA SER A 188 22.84 -11.57 -9.50
C SER A 188 23.14 -10.50 -10.53
N PHE A 189 23.06 -9.22 -10.15
CA PHE A 189 23.47 -8.11 -11.00
C PHE A 189 24.95 -8.21 -11.37
N ALA A 190 25.84 -8.38 -10.38
CA ALA A 190 27.27 -8.49 -10.64
C ALA A 190 27.60 -9.64 -11.59
N LYS A 191 26.92 -10.79 -11.46
CA LYS A 191 27.08 -11.96 -12.34
C LYS A 191 26.40 -11.81 -13.69
N GLY A 192 25.44 -10.89 -13.84
CA GLY A 192 24.65 -10.72 -15.06
C GLY A 192 23.63 -11.84 -15.21
N ASN A 193 22.99 -12.23 -14.11
CA ASN A 193 21.97 -13.26 -14.09
C ASN A 193 20.56 -12.64 -14.16
N GLY A 194 19.56 -13.46 -14.51
CA GLY A 194 18.17 -13.02 -14.55
C GLY A 194 17.91 -11.97 -15.62
N VAL A 195 17.27 -10.86 -15.26
CA VAL A 195 16.93 -9.78 -16.19
C VAL A 195 18.16 -9.14 -16.85
N TRP A 196 19.35 -9.24 -16.23
CA TRP A 196 20.60 -8.64 -16.73
C TRP A 196 21.48 -9.58 -17.56
N CYS A 197 20.95 -10.70 -18.06
CA CYS A 197 21.70 -11.68 -18.85
C CYS A 197 22.30 -11.12 -20.15
N GLU A 198 21.66 -10.12 -20.76
CA GLU A 198 22.13 -9.47 -21.98
C GLU A 198 22.85 -8.13 -21.70
N LEU A 199 22.95 -7.72 -20.43
CA LEU A 199 23.61 -6.47 -20.06
C LEU A 199 25.14 -6.61 -20.20
N PRO A 200 25.80 -5.76 -21.02
CA PRO A 200 27.23 -5.85 -21.24
C PRO A 200 28.03 -5.79 -19.94
N VAL A 201 29.10 -6.60 -19.87
CA VAL A 201 30.00 -6.66 -18.70
C VAL A 201 30.52 -5.27 -18.32
N LYS A 202 30.88 -4.45 -19.32
CA LYS A 202 31.33 -3.08 -19.11
C LYS A 202 30.27 -2.22 -18.39
N ALA A 203 29.01 -2.30 -18.82
CA ALA A 203 27.92 -1.55 -18.20
C ALA A 203 27.70 -1.97 -16.72
N ARG A 204 27.86 -3.26 -16.41
CA ARG A 204 27.82 -3.75 -15.02
C ARG A 204 28.98 -3.23 -14.17
N LEU A 205 30.20 -3.18 -14.72
CA LEU A 205 31.36 -2.61 -14.03
C LEU A 205 31.16 -1.12 -13.75
N ASP A 206 30.77 -0.36 -14.79
CA ASP A 206 30.52 1.08 -14.70
C ASP A 206 29.40 1.38 -13.68
N GLN A 207 28.34 0.56 -13.66
CA GLN A 207 27.26 0.63 -12.68
C GLN A 207 27.74 0.44 -11.23
N LEU A 208 28.57 -0.58 -10.98
CA LEU A 208 29.08 -0.85 -9.63
C LEU A 208 30.03 0.25 -9.16
N ASP A 209 30.88 0.77 -10.05
CA ASP A 209 31.78 1.90 -9.75
C ASP A 209 30.99 3.15 -9.39
N TYR A 210 30.00 3.52 -10.23
CA TYR A 210 29.11 4.64 -9.99
C TYR A 210 28.37 4.52 -8.66
N MET A 211 27.74 3.37 -8.41
CA MET A 211 26.96 3.13 -7.21
C MET A 211 27.81 3.19 -5.94
N ALA A 212 29.03 2.64 -5.95
CA ALA A 212 29.94 2.70 -4.80
C ALA A 212 30.36 4.15 -4.48
N ALA A 213 30.70 4.93 -5.51
CA ALA A 213 31.06 6.34 -5.36
C ALA A 213 29.90 7.16 -4.82
N LEU A 214 28.71 7.03 -5.42
CA LEU A 214 27.53 7.79 -5.04
C LEU A 214 27.06 7.47 -3.61
N LEU A 215 27.04 6.19 -3.22
CA LEU A 215 26.66 5.81 -1.85
C LEU A 215 27.69 6.27 -0.81
N SER A 216 28.97 6.43 -1.19
CA SER A 216 29.98 7.03 -0.31
C SER A 216 29.74 8.53 -0.13
N GLU A 217 29.39 9.24 -1.21
CA GLU A 217 29.12 10.68 -1.20
C GLU A 217 27.83 11.02 -0.43
N LEU A 218 26.77 10.25 -0.62
CA LEU A 218 25.46 10.51 -0.03
C LEU A 218 25.33 10.02 1.43
N TYR A 219 26.32 9.29 1.95
CA TYR A 219 26.29 8.83 3.34
C TYR A 219 26.53 10.00 4.32
N PRO A 220 25.76 10.13 5.43
CA PRO A 220 24.77 9.19 5.95
C PRO A 220 23.31 9.50 5.55
N ARG A 221 23.06 10.41 4.60
CA ARG A 221 21.71 10.82 4.19
C ARG A 221 20.98 9.73 3.41
N VAL A 222 21.70 8.98 2.58
CA VAL A 222 21.20 7.80 1.87
C VAL A 222 21.88 6.56 2.43
N ARG A 223 21.08 5.58 2.85
CA ARG A 223 21.56 4.34 3.47
C ARG A 223 20.98 3.16 2.75
N LEU A 224 21.82 2.36 2.10
CA LEU A 224 21.42 1.10 1.48
C LEU A 224 21.75 -0.06 2.42
N TYR A 225 20.87 -1.04 2.55
CA TYR A 225 21.07 -2.25 3.35
C TYR A 225 20.76 -3.47 2.49
N LEU A 226 21.56 -4.55 2.64
CA LEU A 226 21.31 -5.81 1.93
C LEU A 226 20.85 -6.88 2.91
N PHE A 227 19.59 -7.30 2.85
CA PHE A 227 19.08 -8.41 3.65
C PHE A 227 19.23 -9.75 2.91
N ASP A 228 19.35 -10.85 3.65
CA ASP A 228 19.37 -12.18 3.04
C ASP A 228 17.96 -12.61 2.65
N GLY A 229 17.70 -12.68 1.33
CA GLY A 229 16.42 -13.08 0.73
C GLY A 229 15.96 -14.50 1.10
N ARG A 230 16.86 -15.36 1.59
CA ARG A 230 16.51 -16.70 2.09
C ARG A 230 15.98 -16.69 3.52
N ARG A 231 16.29 -15.64 4.27
CA ARG A 231 15.87 -15.46 5.68
C ARG A 231 14.66 -14.56 5.80
N MET A 232 14.59 -13.52 4.98
CA MET A 232 13.48 -12.58 4.91
C MET A 232 13.08 -12.34 3.46
N PHE A 233 11.78 -12.20 3.23
CA PHE A 233 11.22 -11.82 1.95
C PHE A 233 10.52 -10.47 2.09
N SER A 234 10.61 -9.64 1.05
CA SER A 234 9.85 -8.40 0.97
C SER A 234 9.32 -8.21 -0.44
N VAL A 235 8.08 -7.76 -0.54
CA VAL A 235 7.58 -7.13 -1.77
C VAL A 235 8.20 -5.73 -1.93
N PRO A 236 8.15 -5.13 -3.12
CA PRO A 236 8.58 -3.75 -3.31
C PRO A 236 7.55 -2.77 -2.72
N TYR A 237 8.01 -1.81 -1.94
CA TYR A 237 7.17 -0.77 -1.36
C TYR A 237 7.97 0.44 -0.91
N THR A 238 7.28 1.57 -0.73
CA THR A 238 7.85 2.82 -0.20
C THR A 238 7.01 3.32 0.96
N VAL A 239 7.64 3.71 2.06
CA VAL A 239 7.01 4.42 3.18
C VAL A 239 7.46 5.87 3.19
N PHE A 240 6.50 6.76 3.05
CA PHE A 240 6.64 8.20 2.92
C PHE A 240 6.38 8.86 4.28
N GLY A 241 7.35 8.73 5.19
CA GLY A 241 7.22 9.21 6.56
C GLY A 241 5.95 8.68 7.25
N PRO A 242 5.23 9.52 8.02
CA PRO A 242 3.95 9.14 8.63
C PRO A 242 2.74 9.36 7.71
N LYS A 243 2.94 9.80 6.47
CA LYS A 243 1.85 10.24 5.57
C LYS A 243 1.20 9.07 4.85
N ARG A 244 2.01 8.19 4.25
CA ARG A 244 1.52 7.04 3.48
C ARG A 244 2.55 5.96 3.28
N ALA A 245 2.08 4.81 2.82
CA ALA A 245 2.92 3.75 2.29
C ALA A 245 2.33 3.23 0.98
N ALA A 246 3.16 3.01 -0.03
CA ALA A 246 2.76 2.54 -1.34
C ALA A 246 3.43 1.19 -1.64
N VAL A 247 2.64 0.15 -1.86
CA VAL A 247 3.12 -1.19 -2.25
C VAL A 247 2.99 -1.32 -3.76
N PHE A 248 4.10 -1.61 -4.44
CA PHE A 248 4.12 -1.73 -5.89
C PHE A 248 3.73 -3.14 -6.35
N LEU A 249 2.78 -3.20 -7.28
CA LEU A 249 2.20 -4.43 -7.83
C LEU A 249 2.36 -4.49 -9.36
N GLY A 250 3.49 -4.00 -9.87
CA GLY A 250 3.86 -4.09 -11.28
C GLY A 250 3.23 -3.01 -12.16
N GLN A 251 1.90 -2.93 -12.20
CA GLN A 251 1.16 -1.91 -12.99
C GLN A 251 0.26 -1.00 -12.14
N MET A 252 0.38 -1.11 -10.82
CA MET A 252 -0.39 -0.30 -9.88
C MET A 252 0.29 -0.25 -8.53
N TYR A 253 -0.12 0.71 -7.71
CA TYR A 253 0.22 0.81 -6.30
C TYR A 253 -1.02 0.60 -5.44
N PHE A 254 -0.85 -0.16 -4.36
CA PHE A 254 -1.75 -0.07 -3.21
C PHE A 254 -1.20 0.98 -2.25
N VAL A 255 -1.96 2.05 -2.07
CA VAL A 255 -1.58 3.20 -1.25
C VAL A 255 -2.36 3.16 0.05
N PHE A 256 -1.63 3.10 1.15
CA PHE A 256 -2.16 3.05 2.51
C PHE A 256 -1.91 4.39 3.21
N ASN A 257 -2.99 5.06 3.62
CA ASN A 257 -2.92 6.37 4.28
C ASN A 257 -3.18 6.27 5.80
N THR A 258 -3.53 5.10 6.32
CA THR A 258 -3.83 4.92 7.76
C THR A 258 -2.55 4.70 8.58
N ARG A 259 -2.50 5.26 9.79
CA ARG A 259 -1.35 5.11 10.71
C ARG A 259 -0.99 3.65 11.03
N GLU A 260 -1.98 2.77 11.14
CA GLU A 260 -1.76 1.36 11.48
C GLU A 260 -0.99 0.62 10.37
N HIS A 261 -1.42 0.77 9.11
CA HIS A 261 -0.73 0.17 7.96
C HIS A 261 0.67 0.76 7.76
N ILE A 262 0.81 2.09 7.87
CA ILE A 262 2.12 2.77 7.75
C ILE A 262 3.08 2.26 8.82
N ARG A 263 2.61 2.12 10.06
CA ARG A 263 3.42 1.57 11.16
C ARG A 263 3.81 0.12 10.89
N THR A 264 2.87 -0.71 10.45
CA THR A 264 3.15 -2.12 10.14
C THR A 264 4.23 -2.27 9.07
N LEU A 265 4.16 -1.49 7.99
CA LEU A 265 5.17 -1.49 6.93
C LEU A 265 6.51 -0.88 7.36
N SER A 266 6.50 0.09 8.28
CA SER A 266 7.71 0.64 8.89
C SER A 266 8.39 -0.39 9.80
N ASP A 267 7.62 -1.08 10.66
CA ASP A 267 8.13 -2.12 11.56
C ASP A 267 8.70 -3.30 10.75
N HIS A 268 8.06 -3.66 9.63
CA HIS A 268 8.59 -4.63 8.67
C HIS A 268 9.93 -4.16 8.08
N PHE A 269 10.03 -2.90 7.64
CA PHE A 269 11.26 -2.33 7.10
C PHE A 269 12.41 -2.35 8.12
N ASP A 270 12.13 -1.97 9.37
CA ASP A 270 13.11 -2.03 10.46
C ASP A 270 13.53 -3.48 10.77
N GLY A 271 12.67 -4.47 10.46
CA GLY A 271 13.02 -5.89 10.43
C GLY A 271 14.08 -6.22 9.36
N LEU A 272 13.91 -5.69 8.13
CA LEU A 272 14.87 -5.89 7.04
C LEU A 272 16.25 -5.29 7.38
N ILE A 273 16.29 -4.10 7.97
CA ILE A 273 17.54 -3.48 8.44
C ILE A 273 18.24 -4.38 9.47
N ARG A 274 17.49 -4.87 10.47
CA ARG A 274 18.05 -5.73 11.52
C ARG A 274 18.59 -7.05 10.98
N ALA A 275 18.00 -7.56 9.90
CA ALA A 275 18.46 -8.77 9.23
C ALA A 275 19.46 -8.52 8.09
N ALA A 276 19.89 -7.28 7.90
CA ALA A 276 20.83 -6.93 6.85
C ALA A 276 22.19 -7.62 7.07
N LYS A 277 22.63 -8.34 6.04
CA LYS A 277 23.96 -8.97 5.93
C LYS A 277 25.04 -7.93 5.63
N VAL A 278 24.70 -6.85 4.92
CA VAL A 278 25.60 -5.74 4.63
C VAL A 278 24.96 -4.46 5.14
N GLN A 279 25.65 -3.76 6.04
CA GLN A 279 25.19 -2.51 6.62
C GLN A 279 25.57 -1.31 5.74
N ALA A 280 24.86 -0.19 5.88
CA ALA A 280 25.02 0.96 4.99
C ALA A 280 26.43 1.53 4.92
N HIS A 281 27.16 1.57 6.04
CA HIS A 281 28.53 2.08 6.08
C HIS A 281 29.56 1.15 5.40
N GLU A 282 29.23 -0.14 5.25
CA GLU A 282 30.09 -1.14 4.58
C GLU A 282 29.77 -1.25 3.09
N MET A 283 28.65 -0.68 2.66
CA MET A 283 28.08 -0.87 1.32
C MET A 283 29.06 -0.53 0.19
N PRO A 284 29.76 0.62 0.18
CA PRO A 284 30.71 0.91 -0.89
C PRO A 284 31.81 -0.15 -1.01
N GLY A 285 32.36 -0.60 0.12
CA GLY A 285 33.38 -1.65 0.15
C GLY A 285 32.86 -2.99 -0.36
N TYR A 286 31.63 -3.36 0.01
CA TYR A 286 30.98 -4.56 -0.48
C TYR A 286 30.76 -4.51 -2.01
N ILE A 287 30.28 -3.39 -2.55
CA ILE A 287 30.07 -3.20 -3.99
C ILE A 287 31.39 -3.34 -4.76
N LEU A 288 32.47 -2.75 -4.27
CA LEU A 288 33.80 -2.89 -4.88
C LEU A 288 34.32 -4.33 -4.83
N SER A 289 33.92 -5.11 -3.80
CA SER A 289 34.23 -6.55 -3.76
C SER A 289 33.46 -7.33 -4.84
N LEU A 290 32.19 -7.00 -5.09
CA LEU A 290 31.41 -7.57 -6.18
C LEU A 290 32.01 -7.22 -7.54
N ARG A 291 32.40 -5.97 -7.73
CA ARG A 291 33.06 -5.50 -8.96
C ARG A 291 34.28 -6.35 -9.33
N LYS A 292 35.10 -6.75 -8.34
CA LYS A 292 36.27 -7.63 -8.58
C LYS A 292 35.89 -9.03 -9.06
N SER A 293 34.67 -9.50 -8.76
CA SER A 293 34.18 -10.81 -9.19
C SER A 293 33.60 -10.82 -10.61
N VAL A 294 33.31 -9.64 -11.17
CA VAL A 294 32.72 -9.50 -12.51
C VAL A 294 33.75 -9.97 -13.56
N GLY A 295 33.40 -11.00 -14.33
CA GLY A 295 34.25 -11.56 -15.38
C GLY A 295 35.17 -12.71 -14.97
N ILE A 296 35.07 -13.22 -13.73
CA ILE A 296 35.81 -14.42 -13.26
C ILE A 296 35.01 -15.72 -13.53
N ASN A 297 34.11 -15.73 -14.51
CA ASN A 297 33.35 -16.93 -14.90
C ASN A 297 33.89 -17.55 -16.18
#